data_AF-A0A9D4TYC0-F1
#
_entry.id   AF-A0A9D4TYC0-F1
#
_cell.length_a   1.000
_cell.length_b   1.000
_cell.length_c   1.000
_cell.angle_alpha   90.00
_cell.angle_beta   90.00
_cell.angle_gamma   90.00
#
_symmetry.space_group_name_H-M   'P 1'
#
loop_
_entity.id
_entity.type
_entity.pdbx_description
1 polymer ?
#
loop_
_entity_poly.entity_id
_entity_poly.type
_entity_poly.pdbx_seq_one_letter_code
_entity_poly.pdbx_strand_id
1 'polypeptide(L)'
;MIWEVDEDCDGLINWPEFQAMWQRCQEDKAGTEPRGLYNVVLFLLHDKGGAGRVDLEEAMRITYLRVGKEALDEELAAVFGTADLNSGKTLGLTEFLGCLHAHQLQQLRSRPTMKLRQANSGGPAASSAAAAAAIAAK
;
A
#
# COMPACT_ATOMS: atom_id res chain seq x y z
N MET A 1 0.53 -13.73 -8.55
CA MET A 1 0.62 -12.74 -9.63
C MET A 1 -0.53 -12.89 -10.61
N ILE A 2 -0.65 -13.97 -11.39
CA ILE A 2 -1.81 -14.14 -12.31
C ILE A 2 -3.13 -14.22 -11.54
N TRP A 3 -3.18 -15.05 -10.48
CA TRP A 3 -4.33 -15.17 -9.57
C TRP A 3 -4.82 -13.88 -8.91
N GLU A 4 -4.05 -12.80 -8.94
CA GLU A 4 -4.47 -11.50 -8.38
C GLU A 4 -5.38 -10.72 -9.34
N VAL A 5 -5.34 -11.08 -10.63
CA VAL A 5 -5.95 -10.33 -11.74
C VAL A 5 -6.99 -11.17 -12.48
N ASP A 6 -6.76 -12.48 -12.53
CA ASP A 6 -7.68 -13.46 -13.09
C ASP A 6 -8.98 -13.48 -12.26
N GLU A 7 -10.03 -12.84 -12.78
CA GLU A 7 -11.34 -12.72 -12.11
C GLU A 7 -12.30 -13.83 -12.55
N ASP A 8 -12.13 -14.36 -13.77
CA ASP A 8 -12.94 -15.44 -14.32
C ASP A 8 -12.40 -16.86 -14.00
N CYS A 9 -11.23 -16.93 -13.35
CA CYS A 9 -10.52 -18.14 -12.92
C CYS A 9 -10.18 -19.08 -14.09
N ASP A 10 -9.96 -18.55 -15.29
CA ASP A 10 -9.58 -19.32 -16.47
C ASP A 10 -8.07 -19.68 -16.51
N GLY A 11 -7.28 -19.11 -15.59
CA GLY A 11 -5.84 -19.31 -15.46
C GLY A 11 -5.01 -18.53 -16.48
N LEU A 12 -5.65 -17.70 -17.30
CA LEU A 12 -5.07 -16.78 -18.27
C LEU A 12 -5.39 -15.34 -17.86
N ILE A 13 -4.92 -14.37 -18.65
CA ILE A 13 -5.26 -12.97 -18.44
C ILE A 13 -5.77 -12.42 -19.77
N ASN A 14 -7.04 -12.07 -19.79
CA ASN A 14 -7.69 -11.46 -20.93
C ASN A 14 -7.46 -9.94 -20.94
N TRP A 15 -7.54 -9.32 -22.12
CA TRP A 15 -7.34 -7.87 -22.27
C TRP A 15 -8.26 -7.03 -21.35
N PRO A 16 -9.55 -7.35 -21.17
CA PRO A 16 -10.42 -6.62 -20.25
C PRO A 16 -9.95 -6.69 -18.78
N GLU A 17 -9.47 -7.85 -18.34
CA GLU A 17 -8.98 -8.06 -16.97
C GLU A 17 -7.68 -7.28 -16.73
N PHE A 18 -6.79 -7.28 -17.73
CA PHE A 18 -5.59 -6.46 -17.71
C PHE A 18 -5.92 -4.96 -17.60
N GLN A 19 -6.89 -4.47 -18.38
CA GLN A 19 -7.33 -3.07 -18.30
C GLN A 19 -7.96 -2.76 -16.93
N ALA A 20 -8.78 -3.65 -16.40
CA ALA A 20 -9.42 -3.50 -15.09
C ALA A 20 -8.37 -3.42 -13.97
N MET A 21 -7.39 -4.33 -13.95
CA MET A 21 -6.25 -4.28 -13.03
C MET A 21 -5.49 -2.96 -13.16
N TRP A 22 -5.16 -2.54 -14.38
CA TRP A 22 -4.40 -1.31 -14.61
C TRP A 22 -5.12 -0.10 -14.03
N GLN A 23 -6.41 0.04 -14.31
CA GLN A 23 -7.20 1.18 -13.87
C GLN A 23 -7.40 1.18 -12.34
N ARG A 24 -7.69 0.02 -11.74
CA ARG A 24 -7.76 -0.14 -10.27
C ARG A 24 -6.46 0.26 -9.58
N CYS A 25 -5.32 -0.22 -10.09
CA CYS A 25 -4.01 0.08 -9.52
C CYS A 25 -3.59 1.55 -9.70
N GLN A 26 -4.06 2.20 -10.76
CA GLN A 26 -3.80 3.61 -11.05
C GLN A 26 -4.65 4.53 -10.17
N GLU A 27 -5.90 4.17 -9.92
CA GLU A 27 -6.84 4.94 -9.08
C GLU A 27 -6.64 4.67 -7.57
N ASP A 28 -6.06 3.52 -7.20
CA ASP A 28 -5.78 3.18 -5.81
C ASP A 28 -4.68 4.07 -5.21
N LYS A 29 -5.09 5.01 -4.37
CA LYS A 29 -4.19 5.85 -3.55
C LYS A 29 -3.91 5.24 -2.19
N ALA A 30 -4.71 4.28 -1.74
CA ALA A 30 -4.63 3.70 -0.41
C ALA A 30 -3.61 2.56 -0.30
N GLY A 31 -3.12 2.05 -1.44
CA GLY A 31 -2.09 1.00 -1.47
C GLY A 31 -2.59 -0.34 -0.95
N THR A 32 -3.90 -0.58 -0.98
CA THR A 32 -4.53 -1.79 -0.43
C THR A 32 -4.70 -2.88 -1.48
N GLU A 33 -4.66 -2.53 -2.77
CA GLU A 33 -4.79 -3.49 -3.85
C GLU A 33 -3.48 -4.28 -4.08
N PRO A 34 -3.58 -5.56 -4.45
CA PRO A 34 -2.43 -6.36 -4.88
C PRO A 34 -1.86 -5.79 -6.19
N ARG A 35 -0.57 -5.41 -6.16
CA ARG A 35 0.11 -4.71 -7.28
C ARG A 35 1.26 -5.52 -7.87
N GLY A 36 1.28 -6.83 -7.64
CA GLY A 36 2.38 -7.67 -8.11
C GLY A 36 2.56 -7.55 -9.61
N LEU A 37 1.54 -7.93 -10.38
CA LEU A 37 1.60 -7.89 -11.85
C LEU A 37 1.74 -6.46 -12.37
N TYR A 38 1.05 -5.50 -11.75
CA TYR A 38 1.13 -4.08 -12.09
C TYR A 38 2.57 -3.53 -12.01
N ASN A 39 3.33 -3.88 -10.95
CA ASN A 39 4.70 -3.42 -10.79
C ASN A 39 5.64 -3.98 -11.88
N VAL A 40 5.41 -5.22 -12.32
CA VAL A 40 6.17 -5.85 -13.43
C VAL A 40 5.88 -5.15 -14.75
N VAL A 41 4.60 -4.88 -15.03
CA VAL A 41 4.18 -4.17 -16.24
C VAL A 41 4.76 -2.75 -16.26
N LEU A 42 4.77 -2.06 -15.11
CA LEU A 42 5.37 -0.72 -15.02
C LEU A 42 6.87 -0.74 -15.32
N PHE A 43 7.58 -1.73 -14.81
CA PHE A 43 9.01 -1.92 -15.09
C PHE A 43 9.24 -2.10 -16.59
N LEU A 44 8.48 -3.00 -17.22
CA LEU A 44 8.57 -3.27 -18.67
C LEU A 44 8.19 -2.05 -19.53
N LEU A 45 7.23 -1.24 -19.09
CA LEU A 45 6.81 -0.05 -19.82
C LEU A 45 7.89 1.05 -19.82
N HIS A 46 8.71 1.10 -18.77
CA HIS A 46 9.73 2.13 -18.59
C HIS A 46 11.14 1.68 -18.96
N ASP A 47 11.40 0.36 -19.09
CA ASP A 47 12.64 -0.19 -19.65
C ASP A 47 12.69 0.06 -21.17
N LYS A 48 13.09 1.28 -21.55
CA LYS A 48 13.21 1.68 -22.96
C LYS A 48 14.38 1.01 -23.68
N GLY A 49 15.35 0.50 -22.92
CA GLY A 49 16.53 -0.17 -23.45
C GLY A 49 16.33 -1.66 -23.72
N GLY A 50 15.27 -2.27 -23.17
CA GLY A 50 15.09 -3.73 -23.18
C GLY A 50 16.24 -4.46 -22.50
N ALA A 51 17.01 -3.76 -21.66
CA ALA A 51 18.19 -4.30 -21.00
C ALA A 51 17.82 -5.14 -19.77
N GLY A 52 16.54 -5.15 -19.38
CA GLY A 52 16.05 -5.80 -18.17
C GLY A 52 16.55 -5.09 -16.91
N ARG A 53 16.96 -3.83 -17.04
CA ARG A 53 17.45 -2.99 -15.95
C ARG A 53 16.76 -1.64 -16.03
N VAL A 54 16.42 -1.12 -14.86
CA VAL A 54 15.83 0.21 -14.73
C VAL A 54 16.83 1.11 -14.04
N ASP A 55 17.06 2.25 -14.67
CA ASP A 55 17.89 3.30 -14.12
C ASP A 55 17.11 4.11 -13.08
N LEU A 56 17.83 4.80 -12.19
CA LEU A 56 17.22 5.64 -11.17
C LEU A 56 16.29 6.70 -11.79
N GLU A 57 16.65 7.28 -12.93
CA GLU A 57 15.83 8.27 -13.63
C GLU A 57 14.48 7.67 -14.10
N GLU A 58 14.50 6.44 -14.61
CA GLU A 58 13.32 5.71 -15.06
C GLU A 58 12.42 5.33 -13.88
N ALA A 59 13.01 4.85 -12.77
CA ALA A 59 12.30 4.59 -11.53
C ALA A 59 11.69 5.88 -10.94
N MET A 60 12.40 7.00 -11.00
CA MET A 60 11.91 8.29 -10.54
C MET A 60 10.70 8.75 -11.37
N ARG A 61 10.73 8.51 -12.68
CA ARG A 61 9.62 8.82 -13.60
C ARG A 61 8.38 7.97 -13.29
N ILE A 62 8.58 6.70 -12.99
CA ILE A 62 7.52 5.79 -12.52
C ILE A 62 6.86 6.34 -11.24
N THR A 63 7.66 6.67 -10.24
CA THR A 63 7.17 7.15 -8.94
C THR A 63 6.47 8.50 -9.06
N TYR A 64 6.99 9.38 -9.93
CA TYR A 64 6.39 10.69 -10.20
C TYR A 64 4.98 10.59 -10.77
N LEU A 65 4.75 9.66 -11.70
CA LEU A 65 3.41 9.44 -12.26
C LEU A 65 2.41 8.91 -11.23
N ARG A 66 2.90 8.23 -10.18
CA ARG A 66 2.05 7.59 -9.17
C ARG A 66 1.67 8.52 -8.03
N VAL A 67 2.64 9.25 -7.47
CA VAL A 67 2.46 10.02 -6.22
C VAL A 67 2.45 11.53 -6.45
N GLY A 68 2.94 11.98 -7.61
CA GLY A 68 3.16 13.38 -7.91
C GLY A 68 4.46 13.92 -7.33
N LYS A 69 4.69 15.23 -7.48
CA LYS A 69 5.98 15.87 -7.14
C LYS A 69 6.26 15.92 -5.63
N GLU A 70 5.22 16.03 -4.81
CA GLU A 70 5.36 16.42 -3.40
C GLU A 70 5.89 15.31 -2.51
N ALA A 71 5.53 14.06 -2.77
CA ALA A 71 6.02 12.89 -2.03
C ALA A 71 6.97 12.02 -2.87
N LEU A 72 7.49 12.56 -3.98
CA LEU A 72 8.47 11.87 -4.82
C LEU A 72 9.75 11.57 -4.04
N ASP A 73 10.33 12.57 -3.38
CA ASP A 73 11.62 12.43 -2.70
C ASP A 73 11.52 11.51 -1.48
N GLU A 74 10.40 11.55 -0.76
CA GLU A 74 10.13 10.67 0.38
C GLU A 74 9.94 9.21 -0.06
N GLU A 75 9.13 8.98 -1.10
CA GLU A 75 8.93 7.64 -1.66
C GLU A 75 10.20 7.10 -2.32
N LEU A 76 10.97 7.94 -3.01
CA LEU A 76 12.25 7.53 -3.59
C LEU A 76 13.24 7.16 -2.48
N ALA A 77 13.34 7.97 -1.43
CA ALA A 77 14.19 7.68 -0.27
C ALA A 77 13.71 6.44 0.49
N ALA A 78 12.41 6.16 0.54
CA ALA A 78 11.86 4.97 1.21
C ALA A 78 12.06 3.68 0.39
N VAL A 79 11.79 3.73 -0.93
CA VAL A 79 11.92 2.59 -1.84
C VAL A 79 13.39 2.26 -2.12
N PHE A 80 14.23 3.29 -2.30
CA PHE A 80 15.65 3.11 -2.63
C PHE A 80 16.58 3.32 -1.45
N GLY A 81 16.07 3.68 -0.26
CA GLY A 81 16.74 3.58 1.04
C GLY A 81 18.26 3.69 1.00
N THR A 82 18.80 4.91 0.92
CA THR A 82 20.26 5.19 0.92
C THR A 82 21.07 4.53 -0.21
N ALA A 83 20.47 3.75 -1.10
CA ALA A 83 21.14 3.16 -2.24
C ALA A 83 21.40 4.25 -3.27
N ASP A 84 22.61 4.79 -3.23
CA ASP A 84 23.33 5.15 -4.45
C ASP A 84 22.59 6.14 -5.36
N LEU A 85 21.95 7.18 -4.82
CA LEU A 85 21.44 8.32 -5.62
C LEU A 85 22.54 9.04 -6.43
N ASN A 86 23.82 8.68 -6.22
CA ASN A 86 25.01 9.25 -6.85
C ASN A 86 25.88 8.23 -7.60
N SER A 87 25.58 6.93 -7.53
CA SER A 87 26.29 5.89 -8.28
C SER A 87 25.29 5.35 -9.29
N GLY A 88 25.59 5.39 -10.59
CA GLY A 88 24.70 4.97 -11.69
C GLY A 88 24.36 3.47 -11.66
N LYS A 89 23.76 3.03 -10.56
CA LYS A 89 23.45 1.67 -10.21
C LYS A 89 22.11 1.34 -10.84
N THR A 90 22.16 0.39 -11.75
CA THR A 90 21.02 -0.08 -12.50
C THR A 90 20.39 -1.24 -11.74
N LEU A 91 19.08 -1.18 -11.50
CA LEU A 91 18.38 -2.18 -10.71
C LEU A 91 17.79 -3.25 -11.61
N GLY A 92 18.02 -4.52 -11.25
CA GLY A 92 17.32 -5.63 -11.89
C GLY A 92 15.86 -5.69 -11.44
N LEU A 93 15.01 -6.32 -12.24
CA LEU A 93 13.58 -6.52 -11.93
C LEU A 93 13.34 -7.09 -10.53
N THR A 94 14.13 -8.09 -10.12
CA THR A 94 13.98 -8.74 -8.81
C THR A 94 14.28 -7.80 -7.64
N GLU A 95 15.29 -6.94 -7.80
CA GLU A 95 15.66 -5.96 -6.78
C GLU A 95 14.60 -4.86 -6.69
N PHE A 96 14.15 -4.37 -7.84
CA PHE A 96 13.07 -3.38 -7.94
C PHE A 96 11.77 -3.84 -7.26
N LEU A 97 11.34 -5.08 -7.54
CA LEU A 97 10.15 -5.66 -6.91
C LEU A 97 10.36 -5.87 -5.40
N GLY A 98 11.56 -6.28 -4.98
CA GLY A 98 11.88 -6.46 -3.56
C GLY A 98 11.77 -5.16 -2.77
N CYS A 99 12.32 -4.07 -3.31
CA CYS A 99 12.21 -2.73 -2.72
C CYS A 99 10.76 -2.25 -2.62
N LEU A 100 9.98 -2.39 -3.69
CA LEU A 100 8.57 -1.99 -3.70
C LEU A 100 7.72 -2.79 -2.71
N HIS A 101 7.92 -4.11 -2.64
CA HIS A 101 7.20 -4.96 -1.69
C HIS A 101 7.57 -4.63 -0.23
N ALA A 102 8.85 -4.38 0.06
CA ALA A 102 9.28 -3.97 1.38
C ALA A 102 8.63 -2.65 1.81
N HIS A 103 8.58 -1.67 0.89
CA HIS A 103 7.93 -0.39 1.12
C HIS A 103 6.42 -0.53 1.35
N GLN A 104 5.72 -1.31 0.52
CA GLN A 104 4.30 -1.60 0.70
C GLN A 104 4.01 -2.24 2.05
N LEU A 105 4.84 -3.19 2.49
CA LEU A 105 4.71 -3.80 3.81
C LEU A 105 4.95 -2.79 4.95
N GLN A 106 5.88 -1.85 4.79
CA GLN A 106 6.07 -0.77 5.76
C GLN A 106 4.83 0.12 5.86
N GLN A 107 4.24 0.50 4.72
CA GLN A 107 3.02 1.30 4.67
C GLN A 107 1.81 0.59 5.28
N LEU A 108 1.70 -0.73 5.13
CA LEU A 108 0.64 -1.52 5.76
C LEU A 108 0.86 -1.65 7.28
N ARG A 109 2.11 -1.77 7.74
CA ARG A 109 2.46 -1.92 9.16
C ARG A 109 2.34 -0.62 9.95
N SER A 110 2.58 0.52 9.31
CA SER A 110 2.43 1.84 9.94
C SER A 110 0.98 2.23 10.19
N ARG A 111 0.02 1.56 9.53
CA ARG A 111 -1.42 1.82 9.71
C ARG A 111 -1.89 1.31 11.08
N PRO A 112 -2.45 2.16 11.94
CA PRO A 112 -2.98 1.72 13.22
C PRO A 112 -4.18 0.80 12.99
N THR A 113 -4.00 -0.51 13.22
CA THR A 113 -5.09 -1.48 13.23
C THR A 113 -6.07 -1.12 14.35
N MET A 114 -7.38 -1.16 14.06
CA MET A 114 -8.46 -0.86 15.02
C MET A 114 -8.13 -1.38 16.42
N LYS A 115 -8.13 -0.48 17.41
CA LYS A 115 -8.02 -0.86 18.83
C LYS A 115 -9.08 -1.92 19.12
N LEU A 116 -8.63 -3.08 19.61
CA LEU A 116 -9.52 -4.10 20.18
C LEU A 116 -10.37 -3.40 21.24
N ARG A 117 -11.68 -3.27 20.99
CA ARG A 117 -12.61 -2.70 21.96
C ARG A 117 -12.54 -3.60 23.20
N GLN A 118 -11.90 -3.11 24.27
CA GLN A 118 -11.93 -3.80 25.56
C GLN A 118 -13.40 -3.97 25.94
N ALA A 119 -13.87 -5.22 25.88
CA ALA A 119 -15.15 -5.62 26.42
C ALA A 119 -15.02 -5.54 27.94
N ASN A 120 -15.38 -4.40 28.52
CA ASN A 120 -15.63 -4.34 29.96
C ASN A 120 -17.03 -4.90 30.21
N SER A 121 -17.14 -6.23 30.20
CA SER A 121 -18.27 -6.96 30.76
C SER A 121 -18.12 -6.94 32.29
N GLY A 122 -18.89 -6.06 32.94
CA GLY A 122 -18.88 -5.92 34.39
C GLY A 122 -20.05 -5.10 34.89
N GLY A 123 -21.27 -5.45 34.48
CA GLY A 123 -22.45 -5.14 35.29
C GLY A 123 -22.61 -6.21 36.38
N PRO A 124 -23.11 -5.84 37.56
CA PRO A 124 -24.43 -6.37 37.86
C PRO A 124 -25.41 -5.25 38.19
N ALA A 125 -26.52 -5.28 37.48
CA ALA A 125 -27.75 -4.65 37.93
C ALA A 125 -28.43 -5.60 38.94
N ALA A 126 -28.64 -5.13 40.16
CA ALA A 126 -29.91 -5.23 40.91
C ALA A 126 -29.69 -5.00 42.42
N SER A 127 -30.14 -3.85 42.94
CA SER A 127 -31.00 -3.80 44.13
C SER A 127 -31.63 -2.42 44.28
N SER A 128 -32.94 -2.43 44.11
CA SER A 128 -33.99 -1.46 44.34
C SER A 128 -33.86 -0.45 45.50
N ALA A 129 -34.38 0.76 45.23
CA ALA A 129 -35.38 1.51 46.01
C ALA A 129 -35.06 1.97 47.45
N ALA A 130 -34.83 3.27 47.62
CA ALA A 130 -35.41 4.13 48.67
C ALA A 130 -35.01 5.59 48.34
N ALA A 131 -35.92 6.38 47.77
CA ALA A 131 -36.77 7.32 48.50
C ALA A 131 -36.07 8.67 48.79
N ALA A 132 -36.62 9.70 48.17
CA ALA A 132 -36.31 11.11 48.36
C ALA A 132 -36.55 11.58 49.80
N ALA A 133 -35.65 12.39 50.35
CA ALA A 133 -35.93 13.41 51.38
C ALA A 133 -34.71 14.30 51.67
N ALA A 134 -34.99 15.57 51.99
CA ALA A 134 -34.13 16.64 52.52
C ALA A 134 -33.19 17.31 51.49
N ILE A 135 -33.53 18.43 50.84
CA ILE A 135 -33.91 19.77 51.37
C ILE A 135 -32.91 20.30 52.41
N ALA A 136 -32.14 21.28 51.94
CA ALA A 136 -31.65 22.49 52.62
C ALA A 136 -31.57 22.48 54.16
N ALA A 137 -30.33 22.59 54.68
CA ALA A 137 -29.93 23.51 55.75
C ALA A 137 -28.45 23.26 56.13
N LYS A 138 -27.55 24.19 55.83
CA LYS A 138 -27.05 25.20 56.79
C LYS A 138 -26.03 26.11 56.12
#